data_AF-A0A866WIZ8-F1
#
_entry.id   AF-A0A866WIZ8-F1
#
_cell.length_a   1.000
_cell.length_b   1.000
_cell.length_c   1.000
_cell.angle_alpha   90.00
_cell.angle_beta   90.00
_cell.angle_gamma   90.00
#
_symmetry.space_group_name_H-M   'P 1'
#
loop_
_entity.id
_entity.type
_entity.pdbx_description
1 polymer ?
#
loop_
_entity_poly.entity_id
_entity_poly.type
_entity_poly.pdbx_seq_one_letter_code
_entity_poly.pdbx_strand_id
1 'polypeptide(L)'
;MAVSSFNPKTQTYTSTRPPIKLPTSPDLSLTSFIFQSTSSIPHHTALLNSNSNETLTFLQLKAHVSSLAYALRHQFHVAKHDVVLIFAPNSIRFPISFLAIVSLGAIATTANPSFTFTEISKQVKDSNP
;
A
#
# COMPACT_ATOMS: atom_id res chain seq x y z
N MET A 1 8.50 36.31 13.41
CA MET A 1 9.56 36.12 12.40
C MET A 1 9.46 34.70 11.88
N ALA A 2 9.31 34.50 10.58
CA ALA A 2 9.27 33.16 10.00
C ALA A 2 10.62 32.47 10.24
N VAL A 3 10.58 31.24 10.77
CA VAL A 3 11.79 30.43 10.94
C VAL A 3 12.35 30.16 9.54
N SER A 4 13.57 30.64 9.27
CA SER A 4 14.25 30.40 7.99
C SER A 4 14.39 28.90 7.78
N SER A 5 13.79 28.36 6.72
CA SER A 5 13.90 26.96 6.33
C SER A 5 15.29 26.59 5.81
N PHE A 6 16.10 27.58 5.44
CA PHE A 6 17.44 27.39 4.90
C PHE A 6 18.51 27.45 5.98
N ASN A 7 19.38 26.45 6.00
CA ASN A 7 20.60 26.42 6.82
C ASN A 7 21.83 26.71 5.93
N PRO A 8 22.48 27.88 6.06
CA PRO A 8 23.62 28.25 5.20
C PRO A 8 24.88 27.45 5.47
N LYS A 9 25.02 26.79 6.64
CA LYS A 9 26.18 25.95 6.96
C LYS A 9 26.12 24.60 6.24
N THR A 10 24.93 24.00 6.21
CA THR A 10 24.71 22.70 5.53
C THR A 10 24.24 22.87 4.09
N GLN A 11 23.88 24.09 3.68
CA GLN A 11 23.24 24.40 2.39
C GLN A 11 21.96 23.58 2.14
N THR A 12 21.22 23.25 3.20
CA THR A 12 20.00 22.43 3.13
C THR A 12 18.77 23.22 3.54
N TYR A 13 17.63 22.84 2.99
CA TYR A 13 16.31 23.30 3.40
C TYR A 13 15.63 22.25 4.29
N THR A 14 14.98 22.68 5.37
CA THR A 14 14.19 21.82 6.25
C THR A 14 12.74 22.29 6.35
N SER A 15 11.82 21.35 6.59
CA SER A 15 10.42 21.67 6.86
C SER A 15 10.29 22.71 7.97
N THR A 16 9.42 23.70 7.76
CA THR A 16 9.07 24.69 8.80
C THR A 16 8.03 24.15 9.79
N ARG A 17 7.42 22.99 9.49
CA ARG A 17 6.50 22.33 10.42
C ARG A 17 7.31 21.60 11.51
N PRO A 18 6.80 21.56 12.75
CA PRO A 18 7.41 20.77 13.81
C PRO A 18 7.63 19.31 13.37
N PRO A 19 8.75 18.69 13.76
CA PRO A 19 8.96 17.27 13.53
C PRO A 19 7.82 16.44 14.13
N ILE A 20 7.29 15.50 13.35
CA ILE A 20 6.32 14.53 13.84
C ILE A 20 7.06 13.33 14.47
N LYS A 21 6.52 12.82 15.58
CA LYS A 21 7.02 11.58 16.17
C LYS A 21 6.54 10.40 15.32
N LEU A 22 7.45 9.80 14.56
CA LEU A 22 7.16 8.59 13.82
C LEU A 22 7.19 7.38 14.75
N PRO A 23 6.37 6.35 14.50
CA PRO A 23 6.49 5.08 15.23
C PRO A 23 7.88 4.48 15.01
N THR A 24 8.52 4.02 16.08
CA THR A 24 9.88 3.44 16.05
C THR A 24 9.90 1.92 16.28
N SER A 25 8.73 1.29 16.40
CA SER A 25 8.65 -0.15 16.62
C SER A 25 9.18 -0.91 15.39
N PRO A 26 10.17 -1.79 15.55
CA PRO A 26 10.78 -2.51 14.43
C PRO A 26 9.82 -3.49 13.75
N ASP A 27 8.81 -3.97 14.49
CA ASP A 27 7.84 -4.96 13.99
C ASP A 27 6.56 -4.33 13.44
N LEU A 28 6.49 -2.99 13.37
CA LEU A 28 5.33 -2.30 12.84
C LEU A 28 5.29 -2.39 11.31
N SER A 29 4.46 -3.31 10.80
CA SER A 29 4.18 -3.39 9.36
C SER A 29 3.28 -2.25 8.87
N LEU A 30 3.35 -1.95 7.57
CA LEU A 30 2.49 -0.96 6.92
C LEU A 30 1.00 -1.23 7.18
N THR A 31 0.56 -2.47 7.02
CA THR A 31 -0.85 -2.86 7.16
C THR A 31 -1.29 -2.80 8.63
N SER A 32 -0.43 -3.21 9.56
CA SER A 32 -0.69 -3.03 11.00
C SER A 32 -0.84 -1.56 11.36
N PHE A 33 0.05 -0.68 10.88
CA PHE A 33 -0.02 0.75 11.13
C PHE A 33 -1.31 1.39 10.60
N ILE A 34 -1.69 1.07 9.36
CA ILE A 34 -2.93 1.58 8.74
C ILE A 34 -4.15 1.12 9.54
N PHE A 35 -4.30 -0.18 9.80
CA PHE A 35 -5.51 -0.71 10.44
C PHE A 35 -5.60 -0.42 11.94
N GLN A 36 -4.47 -0.19 12.63
CA GLN A 36 -4.48 0.35 13.99
C GLN A 36 -4.96 1.80 14.00
N SER A 37 -4.51 2.62 13.05
CA SER A 37 -4.88 4.03 12.98
C SER A 37 -6.36 4.25 12.66
N THR A 38 -7.02 3.26 12.03
CA THR A 38 -8.42 3.35 11.62
C THR A 38 -9.38 2.59 12.54
N SER A 39 -8.88 1.99 13.64
CA SER A 39 -9.72 1.16 14.52
C SER A 39 -10.78 1.93 15.29
N SER A 40 -10.62 3.25 15.45
CA SER A 40 -11.59 4.15 16.08
C SER A 40 -12.73 4.56 15.14
N ILE A 41 -12.59 4.35 13.83
CA ILE A 41 -13.56 4.74 12.79
C ILE A 41 -13.91 3.58 11.85
N PRO A 42 -14.25 2.38 12.36
CA PRO A 42 -14.37 1.16 11.55
C PRO A 42 -15.46 1.26 10.47
N HIS A 43 -16.51 2.04 10.70
CA HIS A 43 -17.65 2.20 9.79
C HIS A 43 -17.50 3.40 8.83
N HIS A 44 -16.41 4.18 8.91
CA HIS A 44 -16.16 5.24 7.94
C HIS A 44 -15.76 4.64 6.59
N THR A 45 -16.19 5.27 5.51
CA THR A 45 -15.80 4.91 4.14
C THR A 45 -14.29 5.03 3.97
N ALA A 46 -13.65 3.93 3.60
CA ALA A 46 -12.23 3.85 3.29
C ALA A 46 -12.00 3.97 1.78
N LEU A 47 -12.82 3.29 0.97
CA LEU A 47 -12.72 3.27 -0.49
C LEU A 47 -14.09 3.48 -1.13
N LEU A 48 -14.10 4.20 -2.25
CA LEU A 48 -15.26 4.47 -3.08
C LEU A 48 -14.87 4.30 -4.55
N ASN A 49 -15.70 3.58 -5.30
CA ASN A 49 -15.64 3.54 -6.76
C ASN A 49 -16.70 4.50 -7.31
N SER A 50 -16.27 5.60 -7.92
CA SER A 50 -17.17 6.62 -8.46
C SER A 50 -18.07 6.10 -9.59
N ASN A 51 -17.62 5.08 -10.33
CA ASN A 51 -18.33 4.61 -11.51
C ASN A 51 -19.46 3.63 -11.14
N SER A 52 -19.27 2.83 -10.09
CA SER A 52 -20.25 1.84 -9.62
C SER A 52 -20.97 2.23 -8.33
N ASN A 53 -20.55 3.33 -7.68
CA ASN A 53 -20.95 3.70 -6.31
C ASN A 53 -20.67 2.61 -5.26
N GLU A 54 -19.83 1.63 -5.58
CA GLU A 54 -19.36 0.62 -4.63
C GLU A 54 -18.53 1.32 -3.55
N THR A 55 -18.81 1.01 -2.28
CA THR A 55 -18.06 1.55 -1.14
C THR A 55 -17.60 0.43 -0.23
N LEU A 56 -16.46 0.65 0.41
CA LEU A 56 -15.99 -0.18 1.52
C LEU A 56 -15.66 0.70 2.72
N THR A 57 -16.16 0.29 3.87
CA THR A 57 -15.73 0.81 5.17
C THR A 57 -14.33 0.31 5.55
N PHE A 58 -13.66 0.94 6.50
CA PHE A 58 -12.37 0.44 7.02
C PHE A 58 -12.47 -0.99 7.56
N LEU A 59 -13.58 -1.34 8.21
CA LEU A 59 -13.83 -2.70 8.70
C LEU A 59 -13.92 -3.71 7.54
N GLN A 60 -14.68 -3.38 6.49
CA GLN A 60 -14.80 -4.24 5.31
C GLN A 60 -13.47 -4.35 4.56
N LEU A 61 -12.74 -3.24 4.38
CA LEU A 61 -11.42 -3.26 3.76
C LEU A 61 -10.47 -4.20 4.50
N LYS A 62 -10.42 -4.12 5.84
CA LYS A 62 -9.61 -5.02 6.67
C LYS A 62 -10.01 -6.49 6.49
N ALA A 63 -11.31 -6.78 6.44
CA ALA A 63 -11.82 -8.13 6.23
C ALA A 63 -11.43 -8.68 4.84
N HIS A 64 -11.60 -7.88 3.77
CA HIS A 64 -11.21 -8.27 2.41
C HIS A 64 -9.70 -8.49 2.28
N VAL A 65 -8.88 -7.60 2.85
CA VAL A 65 -7.42 -7.75 2.86
C VAL A 65 -7.01 -9.03 3.58
N SER A 66 -7.59 -9.30 4.76
CA SER A 66 -7.27 -10.50 5.54
C SER A 66 -7.68 -11.79 4.81
N SER A 67 -8.86 -11.79 4.18
CA SER A 67 -9.36 -12.92 3.41
C SER A 67 -8.50 -13.22 2.18
N LEU A 68 -8.13 -12.17 1.42
CA LEU A 68 -7.27 -12.34 0.24
C LEU A 68 -5.85 -12.78 0.65
N ALA A 69 -5.28 -12.20 1.72
CA ALA A 69 -3.98 -12.62 2.22
C ALA A 69 -3.98 -14.11 2.63
N TYR A 70 -5.04 -14.57 3.29
CA TYR A 70 -5.23 -15.98 3.62
C TYR A 70 -5.26 -16.86 2.35
N ALA A 71 -6.03 -16.48 1.34
CA ALA A 71 -6.09 -17.21 0.08
C ALA A 71 -4.73 -17.25 -0.64
N LEU A 72 -4.03 -16.11 -0.76
CA LEU A 72 -2.69 -16.03 -1.35
C LEU A 72 -1.70 -16.95 -0.64
N ARG A 73 -1.71 -16.98 0.70
CA ARG A 73 -0.80 -17.82 1.49
C ARG A 73 -1.08 -19.30 1.36
N HIS A 74 -2.35 -19.70 1.40
CA HIS A 74 -2.74 -21.11 1.55
C HIS A 74 -3.09 -21.81 0.24
N GLN A 75 -3.55 -21.07 -0.78
CA GLN A 75 -3.92 -21.63 -2.08
C GLN A 75 -2.81 -21.42 -3.11
N PHE A 76 -2.14 -20.27 -3.07
CA PHE A 76 -1.10 -19.89 -4.03
C PHE A 76 0.31 -19.94 -3.45
N HIS A 77 0.45 -20.30 -2.17
CA HIS A 77 1.73 -20.46 -1.47
C HIS A 77 2.61 -19.19 -1.41
N VAL A 78 2.03 -18.01 -1.61
CA VAL A 78 2.75 -16.74 -1.51
C VAL A 78 3.30 -16.57 -0.10
N ALA A 79 4.61 -16.34 -0.01
CA ALA A 79 5.38 -16.20 1.21
C ALA A 79 6.13 -14.87 1.27
N LYS A 80 6.79 -14.64 2.40
CA LYS A 80 7.62 -13.45 2.61
C LYS A 80 8.72 -13.40 1.55
N HIS A 81 8.92 -12.21 0.97
CA HIS A 81 9.86 -11.91 -0.13
C HIS A 81 9.48 -12.42 -1.52
N ASP A 82 8.37 -13.15 -1.68
CA ASP A 82 7.86 -13.43 -3.02
C ASP A 82 7.37 -12.13 -3.67
N VAL A 83 7.56 -12.03 -4.98
CA VAL A 83 7.07 -10.89 -5.77
C VAL A 83 5.74 -11.28 -6.39
N VAL A 84 4.76 -10.37 -6.36
CA VAL A 84 3.44 -10.59 -6.98
C VAL A 84 3.13 -9.40 -7.88
N LEU A 85 2.89 -9.66 -9.15
CA LEU A 85 2.49 -8.65 -10.12
C LEU A 85 1.00 -8.35 -10.06
N ILE A 86 0.67 -7.08 -9.82
CA ILE A 86 -0.68 -6.54 -9.97
C ILE A 86 -0.78 -5.88 -11.35
N PHE A 87 -1.47 -6.53 -12.28
CA PHE A 87 -1.78 -6.01 -13.60
C PHE A 87 -3.30 -5.78 -13.72
N ALA A 88 -3.76 -4.61 -13.27
CA ALA A 88 -5.19 -4.30 -13.17
C ALA A 88 -5.46 -2.78 -13.26
N PRO A 89 -6.64 -2.37 -13.76
CA PRO A 89 -7.03 -0.95 -13.78
C PRO A 89 -7.38 -0.45 -12.37
N ASN A 90 -7.53 0.87 -12.25
CA ASN A 90 -8.01 1.50 -11.02
C ASN A 90 -9.38 0.93 -10.63
N SER A 91 -9.44 0.30 -9.45
CA SER A 91 -10.65 -0.25 -8.86
C SER A 91 -10.45 -0.42 -7.35
N ILE A 92 -11.53 -0.67 -6.60
CA ILE A 92 -11.43 -1.00 -5.16
C ILE A 92 -10.61 -2.27 -4.91
N ARG A 93 -10.55 -3.18 -5.88
CA ARG A 93 -9.78 -4.42 -5.78
C ARG A 93 -8.27 -4.18 -5.75
N PHE A 94 -7.79 -3.13 -6.41
CA PHE A 94 -6.36 -2.81 -6.47
C PHE A 94 -5.73 -2.58 -5.09
N PRO A 95 -6.22 -1.65 -4.23
CA PRO A 95 -5.68 -1.46 -2.89
C PRO A 95 -5.89 -2.69 -1.98
N ILE A 96 -6.97 -3.47 -2.17
CA ILE A 96 -7.16 -4.74 -1.46
C ILE A 96 -6.04 -5.72 -1.80
N SER A 97 -5.75 -5.93 -3.08
CA SER A 97 -4.68 -6.80 -3.55
C SER A 97 -3.32 -6.35 -3.04
N PHE A 98 -3.00 -5.05 -3.17
CA PHE A 98 -1.76 -4.48 -2.69
C PHE A 98 -1.57 -4.71 -1.18
N LEU A 99 -2.57 -4.33 -0.37
CA LEU A 99 -2.51 -4.49 1.08
C LEU A 99 -2.45 -5.97 1.51
N ALA A 100 -3.12 -6.88 0.79
CA ALA A 100 -3.06 -8.31 1.06
C ALA A 100 -1.66 -8.87 0.83
N ILE A 101 -1.03 -8.56 -0.31
CA ILE A 101 0.33 -9.01 -0.65
C ILE A 101 1.33 -8.50 0.41
N VAL A 102 1.35 -7.19 0.68
CA VAL A 102 2.31 -6.63 1.64
C VAL A 102 2.03 -7.06 3.08
N SER A 103 0.79 -7.44 3.43
CA SER A 103 0.49 -8.00 4.76
C SER A 103 1.15 -9.36 5.01
N LEU A 104 1.47 -10.12 3.96
CA LEU A 104 2.20 -11.38 4.04
C LEU A 104 3.72 -11.17 4.12
N GLY A 105 4.19 -9.93 3.99
CA GLY A 105 5.60 -9.61 3.79
C GLY A 105 6.11 -9.97 2.39
N ALA A 106 5.20 -10.21 1.44
CA ALA A 106 5.50 -10.31 0.02
C ALA A 106 5.63 -8.90 -0.60
N ILE A 107 6.12 -8.84 -1.84
CA ILE A 107 6.44 -7.61 -2.57
C ILE A 107 5.43 -7.42 -3.69
N ALA A 108 4.69 -6.32 -3.68
CA ALA A 108 3.80 -5.97 -4.78
C ALA A 108 4.57 -5.19 -5.87
N THR A 109 4.66 -5.75 -7.07
CA THR A 109 5.06 -5.01 -8.28
C THR A 109 3.79 -4.66 -9.07
N THR A 110 3.68 -3.45 -9.61
CA THR A 110 2.43 -2.96 -10.23
C THR A 110 2.68 -2.56 -11.68
N ALA A 111 1.85 -3.03 -12.61
CA ALA A 111 1.92 -2.63 -14.02
C ALA A 111 0.59 -2.02 -14.47
N ASN A 112 0.67 -0.95 -15.25
CA ASN A 112 -0.51 -0.30 -15.81
C ASN A 112 -1.06 -1.16 -16.97
N PRO A 113 -2.37 -1.48 -17.00
CA PRO A 113 -2.99 -2.20 -18.13
C PRO A 113 -2.80 -1.56 -19.51
N SER A 114 -2.55 -0.25 -19.56
CA SER A 114 -2.27 0.45 -20.82
C SER A 114 -0.84 0.28 -21.32
N PHE A 115 0.04 -0.39 -20.57
CA PHE A 115 1.39 -0.70 -21.04
C PHE A 115 1.38 -1.66 -22.21
N THR A 116 2.35 -1.46 -23.09
CA THR A 116 2.63 -2.36 -24.20
C THR A 116 3.16 -3.70 -23.69
N PHE A 117 3.04 -4.73 -24.54
CA PHE A 117 3.60 -6.05 -24.25
C PHE A 117 5.09 -5.99 -23.90
N THR A 118 5.87 -5.16 -24.58
CA THR A 118 7.31 -5.01 -24.35
C THR A 118 7.62 -4.44 -22.97
N GLU A 119 6.85 -3.44 -22.53
CA GLU A 119 7.01 -2.82 -21.20
C GLU A 119 6.66 -3.81 -20.09
N ILE A 120 5.54 -4.53 -20.22
CA ILE A 120 5.12 -5.56 -19.26
C ILE A 120 6.16 -6.68 -19.22
N SER A 121 6.62 -7.16 -20.38
CA SER A 121 7.64 -8.20 -20.48
C SER A 121 8.95 -7.78 -19.80
N LYS A 122 9.34 -6.51 -19.94
CA LYS A 122 10.52 -5.97 -19.26
C LYS A 122 10.33 -5.97 -17.75
N GLN A 123 9.18 -5.54 -17.26
CA GLN A 123 8.88 -5.52 -15.82
C GLN A 123 8.82 -6.93 -15.21
N VAL A 124 8.18 -7.89 -15.88
CA VAL A 124 8.13 -9.30 -15.43
C VAL A 124 9.54 -9.88 -15.35
N LYS A 125 10.39 -9.64 -16.35
CA LYS A 125 11.79 -10.11 -16.34
C LYS A 125 12.61 -9.48 -15.21
N ASP A 126 12.39 -8.21 -14.91
CA ASP A 126 13.12 -7.48 -13.88
C ASP A 126 12.68 -7.87 -12.47
N SER A 127 11.36 -8.02 -12.26
CA SER A 127 10.77 -8.24 -10.94
C SER A 127 10.54 -9.70 -10.58
N ASN A 128 10.58 -10.63 -11.54
CA ASN A 128 10.37 -12.07 -11.37
C ASN A 128 9.15 -12.42 -10.47
N PRO A 129 7.95 -11.95 -10.83
CA PRO A 129 6.70 -12.22 -10.11
C PRO A 129 6.17 -13.64 -10.30
#